data_AF-A0A8T6CAQ2-F1
#
_entry.id   AF-A0A8T6CAQ2-F1
#
_cell.length_a   1.000
_cell.length_b   1.000
_cell.length_c   1.000
_cell.angle_alpha   90.00
_cell.angle_beta   90.00
_cell.angle_gamma   90.00
#
_symmetry.space_group_name_H-M   'P 1'
#
loop_
_entity.id
_entity.type
_entity.pdbx_description
1 polymer ?
#
loop_
_entity_poly.entity_id
_entity_poly.type
_entity_poly.pdbx_seq_one_letter_code
_entity_poly.pdbx_strand_id
1 'polypeptide(L)'
;MAATFGAPADYGTAMATAMGVSAALFHRAMTGEGQKINTSLLRTGVWLQSHNVNYDPITDVHFDDVTRAELDATRASGGSYPELIKVRQERILTGGLFYGGYAAKDGGIVLGALTRINRDGFREVLGLQGEDSDDPDYDVLDPENQRKMEYWAGVMREKMREHTVAEWIEIFDEVGLPASPVNFPEEIRMDPQVQAEGIFADLEHDKT
;
A
#
# COMPACT_ATOMS: atom_id res chain seq x y z
N MET A 1 -8.86 23.19 -6.88
CA MET A 1 -9.85 22.11 -6.68
C MET A 1 -9.58 21.50 -5.32
N ALA A 2 -10.54 21.54 -4.40
CA ALA A 2 -10.43 20.78 -3.16
C ALA A 2 -10.83 19.33 -3.49
N ALA A 3 -9.85 18.44 -3.59
CA ALA A 3 -10.14 17.01 -3.60
C ALA A 3 -10.75 16.66 -2.24
N THR A 4 -12.00 16.22 -2.24
CA THR A 4 -12.65 15.68 -1.04
C THR A 4 -12.04 14.31 -0.78
N PHE A 5 -10.98 14.26 0.01
CA PHE A 5 -10.46 13.00 0.51
C PHE A 5 -11.42 12.43 1.53
N GLY A 6 -11.58 11.10 1.56
CA GLY A 6 -12.18 10.45 2.72
C GLY A 6 -11.43 10.85 4.00
N ALA A 7 -12.07 10.69 5.16
CA ALA A 7 -11.44 10.90 6.46
C ALA A 7 -11.16 9.53 7.14
N PRO A 8 -10.06 8.83 6.80
CA PRO A 8 -9.79 7.49 7.33
C PRO A 8 -9.74 7.43 8.86
N ALA A 9 -9.21 8.50 9.49
CA ALA A 9 -9.15 8.60 10.94
C ALA A 9 -10.55 8.69 11.57
N ASP A 10 -11.49 9.37 10.92
CA ASP A 10 -12.87 9.50 11.40
C ASP A 10 -13.59 8.15 11.31
N TYR A 11 -13.52 7.49 10.14
CA TYR A 11 -14.14 6.17 9.95
C TYR A 11 -13.55 5.11 10.90
N GLY A 12 -12.21 5.04 11.02
CA GLY A 12 -11.56 4.10 11.92
C GLY A 12 -11.92 4.37 13.39
N THR A 13 -12.01 5.64 13.81
CA THR A 13 -12.37 5.99 15.18
C THR A 13 -13.83 5.69 15.46
N ALA A 14 -14.72 5.91 14.49
CA ALA A 14 -16.12 5.55 14.60
C ALA A 14 -16.28 4.03 14.79
N MET A 15 -15.59 3.21 13.99
CA MET A 15 -15.60 1.75 14.14
C MET A 15 -15.06 1.30 15.50
N ALA A 16 -13.92 1.83 15.94
CA ALA A 16 -13.36 1.52 17.25
C ALA A 16 -14.30 1.94 18.41
N THR A 17 -14.98 3.08 18.25
CA THR A 17 -15.98 3.56 19.22
C THR A 17 -17.18 2.62 19.27
N ALA A 18 -17.69 2.19 18.11
CA ALA A 18 -18.80 1.25 18.01
C ALA A 18 -18.47 -0.09 18.68
N MET A 19 -17.27 -0.65 18.42
CA MET A 19 -16.80 -1.87 19.10
C MET A 19 -16.70 -1.67 20.62
N GLY A 20 -16.18 -0.53 21.07
CA GLY A 20 -16.12 -0.19 22.49
C GLY A 20 -17.51 -0.12 23.14
N VAL A 21 -18.50 0.44 22.45
CA VAL A 21 -19.90 0.48 22.89
C VAL A 21 -20.49 -0.93 22.98
N SER A 22 -20.30 -1.76 21.96
CA SER A 22 -20.76 -3.16 21.99
C SER A 22 -20.16 -3.94 23.16
N ALA A 23 -18.85 -3.79 23.42
CA ALA A 23 -18.18 -4.42 24.55
C ALA A 23 -18.71 -3.90 25.90
N ALA A 24 -18.95 -2.59 26.04
CA ALA A 24 -19.51 -2.00 27.25
C ALA A 24 -20.96 -2.44 27.51
N LEU A 25 -21.76 -2.59 26.45
CA LEU A 25 -23.12 -3.12 26.54
C LEU A 25 -23.10 -4.59 27.00
N PHE A 26 -22.19 -5.40 26.45
CA PHE A 26 -21.99 -6.78 26.90
C PHE A 26 -21.55 -6.85 28.36
N HIS A 27 -20.56 -6.04 28.77
CA HIS A 27 -20.14 -5.94 30.17
C HIS A 27 -21.32 -5.61 31.08
N ARG A 28 -22.10 -4.57 30.75
CA ARG A 28 -23.27 -4.17 31.52
C ARG A 28 -24.33 -5.28 31.60
N ALA A 29 -24.53 -6.03 30.53
CA ALA A 29 -25.47 -7.16 30.54
C ALA A 29 -25.04 -8.27 31.50
N MET A 30 -23.72 -8.49 31.66
CA MET A 30 -23.17 -9.51 32.54
C MET A 30 -23.07 -9.08 34.00
N THR A 31 -22.80 -7.79 34.27
CA THR A 31 -22.46 -7.30 35.61
C THR A 31 -23.47 -6.32 36.20
N GLY A 32 -24.34 -5.73 35.37
CA GLY A 32 -25.20 -4.60 35.75
C GLY A 32 -24.51 -3.24 35.70
N GLU A 33 -23.19 -3.18 35.45
CA GLU A 33 -22.40 -1.96 35.52
C GLU A 33 -22.02 -1.41 34.13
N GLY A 34 -22.22 -0.11 33.93
CA GLY A 34 -21.77 0.60 32.74
C GLY A 34 -20.25 0.80 32.69
N GLN A 35 -19.73 1.26 31.55
CA GLN A 35 -18.32 1.56 31.35
C GLN A 35 -18.15 2.93 30.69
N LYS A 36 -17.06 3.64 31.02
CA LYS A 36 -16.64 4.85 30.31
C LYS A 36 -15.74 4.47 29.13
N ILE A 37 -16.13 4.87 27.93
CA ILE A 37 -15.35 4.62 26.70
C ILE A 37 -14.63 5.91 26.32
N ASN A 38 -13.33 5.82 25.99
CA ASN A 38 -12.57 6.92 25.43
C ASN A 38 -11.94 6.47 24.10
N THR A 39 -12.14 7.27 23.05
CA THR A 39 -11.50 7.09 21.74
C THR A 39 -10.77 8.37 21.34
N SER A 40 -9.88 8.29 20.35
CA SER A 40 -9.03 9.40 19.94
C SER A 40 -8.70 9.29 18.46
N LEU A 41 -9.04 10.35 17.69
CA LEU A 41 -8.66 10.47 16.28
C LEU A 41 -7.14 10.33 16.09
N LEU A 42 -6.35 10.93 16.99
CA LEU A 42 -4.89 10.83 16.97
C LEU A 42 -4.43 9.38 17.15
N ARG A 43 -4.98 8.66 18.13
CA ARG A 43 -4.61 7.25 18.37
C ARG A 43 -4.93 6.38 17.16
N THR A 44 -6.11 6.55 16.58
CA THR A 44 -6.51 5.85 15.36
C THR A 44 -5.59 6.18 14.20
N GLY A 45 -5.27 7.47 14.01
CA GLY A 45 -4.36 7.93 12.94
C GLY A 45 -2.96 7.33 13.05
N VAL A 46 -2.40 7.25 14.27
CA VAL A 46 -1.11 6.59 14.52
C VAL A 46 -1.21 5.08 14.27
N TRP A 47 -2.28 4.44 14.73
CA TRP A 47 -2.49 2.99 14.54
C TRP A 47 -2.61 2.60 13.06
N LEU A 48 -3.38 3.35 12.27
CA LEU A 48 -3.50 3.15 10.81
C LEU A 48 -2.17 3.28 10.07
N GLN A 49 -1.23 4.04 10.65
CA GLN A 49 0.10 4.26 10.09
C GLN A 49 1.17 3.39 10.75
N SER A 50 0.80 2.42 11.60
CA SER A 50 1.72 1.62 12.40
C SER A 50 2.96 1.14 11.63
N HIS A 51 2.79 0.62 10.42
CA HIS A 51 3.91 0.19 9.55
C HIS A 51 5.00 1.26 9.30
N ASN A 52 4.67 2.55 9.32
CA ASN A 52 5.60 3.67 9.09
C ASN A 52 6.05 4.38 10.37
N VAL A 53 5.46 4.06 11.52
CA VAL A 53 5.71 4.77 12.79
C VAL A 53 6.17 3.84 13.90
N ASN A 54 6.25 2.54 13.62
CA ASN A 54 6.85 1.56 14.51
C ASN A 54 8.36 1.81 14.58
N TYR A 55 8.92 1.62 15.77
CA TYR A 55 10.35 1.71 16.02
C TYR A 55 10.97 0.31 15.95
N ASP A 56 11.93 0.11 15.06
CA ASP A 56 12.73 -1.10 14.95
C ASP A 56 14.23 -0.73 14.90
N PRO A 57 15.01 -1.02 15.95
CA PRO A 57 16.41 -0.59 16.03
C PRO A 57 17.31 -1.07 14.89
N ILE A 58 16.92 -2.15 14.18
CA ILE A 58 17.73 -2.74 13.11
C ILE A 58 17.46 -2.00 11.80
N THR A 59 16.20 -1.75 11.45
CA THR A 59 15.87 -1.03 10.22
C THR A 59 16.00 0.49 10.36
N ASP A 60 15.72 1.03 11.54
CA ASP A 60 15.64 2.49 11.73
C ASP A 60 16.98 3.18 11.50
N VAL A 61 18.09 2.53 11.89
CA VAL A 61 19.45 3.06 11.65
C VAL A 61 19.80 3.15 10.16
N HIS A 62 19.09 2.42 9.30
CA HIS A 62 19.31 2.40 7.86
C HIS A 62 18.32 3.27 7.09
N PHE A 63 17.08 3.42 7.60
CA PHE A 63 16.00 4.12 6.90
C PHE A 63 15.52 5.35 7.67
N ASP A 64 14.92 5.16 8.84
CA ASP A 64 14.21 6.23 9.56
C ASP A 64 15.13 7.33 10.09
N ASP A 65 16.23 6.95 10.75
CA ASP A 65 17.18 7.90 11.33
C ASP A 65 17.91 8.69 10.23
N VAL A 66 18.26 8.01 9.14
CA VAL A 66 18.87 8.63 7.95
C VAL A 66 17.91 9.62 7.31
N THR A 67 16.67 9.19 7.04
CA THR A 67 15.65 10.04 6.43
C THR A 67 15.34 11.26 7.31
N ARG A 68 15.26 11.07 8.63
CA ARG A 68 15.03 12.16 9.59
C ARG A 68 16.18 13.17 9.57
N ALA A 69 17.43 12.71 9.60
CA ALA A 69 18.59 13.58 9.53
C ALA A 69 18.64 14.40 8.23
N GLU A 70 18.34 13.78 7.07
CA GLU A 70 18.27 14.45 5.77
C GLU A 70 17.13 15.48 5.70
N LEU A 71 15.95 15.16 6.25
CA LEU A 71 14.84 16.09 6.36
C LEU A 71 15.18 17.30 7.23
N ASP A 72 15.84 17.08 8.37
CA ASP A 72 16.24 18.16 9.28
C ASP A 72 17.34 19.03 8.66
N ALA A 73 18.29 18.44 7.94
CA ALA A 73 19.30 19.18 7.19
C ALA A 73 18.67 20.05 6.08
N THR A 74 17.71 19.49 5.33
CA THR A 74 16.99 20.20 4.26
C THR A 74 16.16 21.36 4.82
N ARG A 75 15.51 21.17 5.97
CA ARG A 75 14.82 22.26 6.68
C ARG A 75 15.81 23.35 7.12
N ALA A 76 16.95 22.95 7.69
CA ALA A 76 17.96 23.88 8.18
C ALA A 76 18.58 24.73 7.05
N SER A 77 18.68 24.19 5.83
CA SER A 77 19.15 24.94 4.65
C SER A 77 18.06 25.77 3.97
N GLY A 78 16.84 25.84 4.53
CA GLY A 78 15.72 26.60 3.94
C GLY A 78 15.04 25.89 2.76
N GLY A 79 15.18 24.56 2.66
CA GLY A 79 14.57 23.75 1.62
C GLY A 79 13.05 23.85 1.59
N SER A 80 12.51 23.82 0.39
CA SER A 80 11.09 23.88 0.08
C SER A 80 10.38 22.57 0.43
N TYR A 81 9.05 22.64 0.57
CA TYR A 81 8.24 21.46 0.83
C TYR A 81 8.37 20.36 -0.24
N PRO A 82 8.41 20.66 -1.56
CA PRO A 82 8.71 19.65 -2.58
C PRO A 82 10.05 18.93 -2.39
N GLU A 83 11.08 19.63 -1.92
CA GLU A 83 12.38 19.00 -1.63
C GLU A 83 12.28 18.03 -0.44
N LEU A 84 11.52 18.38 0.60
CA LEU A 84 11.24 17.47 1.72
C LEU A 84 10.44 16.23 1.26
N ILE A 85 9.48 16.40 0.34
CA ILE A 85 8.74 15.28 -0.24
C ILE A 85 9.65 14.36 -1.03
N LYS A 86 10.60 14.91 -1.79
CA LYS A 86 11.58 14.13 -2.55
C LYS A 86 12.43 13.26 -1.63
N VAL A 87 12.99 13.84 -0.56
CA VAL A 87 13.75 13.07 0.47
C VAL A 87 12.92 11.90 1.00
N ARG A 88 11.63 12.14 1.31
CA ARG A 88 10.74 11.09 1.80
C ARG A 88 10.45 10.02 0.74
N GLN A 89 10.19 10.41 -0.51
CA GLN A 89 9.81 9.48 -1.58
C GLN A 89 10.94 8.54 -1.99
N GLU A 90 12.19 9.02 -1.97
CA GLU A 90 13.38 8.23 -2.34
C GLU A 90 13.71 7.14 -1.30
N ARG A 91 13.12 7.20 -0.11
CA ARG A 91 13.44 6.31 1.03
C ARG A 91 12.28 5.41 1.46
N ILE A 92 11.10 5.53 0.84
CA ILE A 92 10.03 4.54 1.05
C ILE A 92 10.50 3.24 0.40
N LEU A 93 10.55 2.17 1.20
CA LEU A 93 10.62 0.81 0.67
C LEU A 93 9.36 0.56 -0.15
N THR A 94 9.42 0.88 -1.45
CA THR A 94 8.48 0.30 -2.41
C THR A 94 8.70 -1.20 -2.31
N GLY A 95 7.61 -1.97 -2.17
CA GLY A 95 7.72 -3.43 -2.16
C GLY A 95 8.62 -3.90 -3.30
N GLY A 96 9.34 -5.00 -3.09
CA GLY A 96 10.32 -5.49 -4.05
C GLY A 96 9.76 -5.65 -5.46
N LEU A 97 10.57 -6.07 -6.43
CA LEU A 97 10.20 -6.11 -7.86
C LEU A 97 8.80 -6.68 -8.15
N PHE A 98 8.33 -7.64 -7.35
CA PHE A 98 7.05 -8.31 -7.53
C PHE A 98 5.92 -7.83 -6.59
N TYR A 99 6.08 -6.70 -5.91
CA TYR A 99 5.08 -6.11 -5.02
C TYR A 99 5.00 -4.59 -5.21
N GLY A 100 4.14 -4.12 -6.11
CA GLY A 100 4.05 -2.70 -6.43
C GLY A 100 3.29 -2.41 -7.72
N GLY A 101 3.13 -1.12 -8.01
CA GLY A 101 2.43 -0.63 -9.20
C GLY A 101 3.35 -0.48 -10.41
N TYR A 102 2.86 -0.88 -11.58
CA TYR A 102 3.53 -0.78 -12.88
C TYR A 102 2.61 -0.13 -13.91
N ALA A 103 3.23 0.56 -14.87
CA ALA A 103 2.53 1.02 -16.06
C ALA A 103 2.45 -0.13 -17.07
N ALA A 104 1.23 -0.52 -17.43
CA ALA A 104 0.95 -1.34 -18.59
C ALA A 104 0.88 -0.48 -19.86
N LYS A 105 0.57 -1.09 -20.99
CA LYS A 105 0.43 -0.38 -22.28
C LYS A 105 -0.67 0.70 -22.26
N ASP A 106 -1.77 0.46 -21.55
CA ASP A 106 -2.99 1.27 -21.56
C ASP A 106 -3.50 1.67 -20.16
N GLY A 107 -2.79 1.32 -19.09
CA GLY A 107 -3.24 1.60 -17.72
C GLY A 107 -2.21 1.26 -16.65
N GLY A 108 -2.67 1.21 -15.39
CA GLY A 108 -1.86 0.78 -14.25
C GLY A 108 -2.26 -0.62 -13.80
N ILE A 109 -1.29 -1.40 -13.33
CA ILE A 109 -1.48 -2.72 -12.74
C ILE A 109 -0.62 -2.85 -11.49
N VAL A 110 -1.12 -3.49 -10.45
CA VAL A 110 -0.37 -3.81 -9.23
C VAL A 110 -0.08 -5.29 -9.18
N LEU A 111 1.17 -5.64 -8.86
CA LEU A 111 1.61 -7.01 -8.57
C LEU A 111 1.64 -7.23 -7.05
N GLY A 112 1.30 -8.44 -6.59
CA GLY A 112 1.16 -8.77 -5.17
C GLY A 112 1.87 -10.06 -4.72
N ALA A 113 3.11 -10.28 -5.13
CA ALA A 113 3.84 -11.53 -4.88
C ALA A 113 4.50 -11.59 -3.49
N LEU A 114 3.74 -12.00 -2.48
CA LEU A 114 4.26 -12.17 -1.11
C LEU A 114 5.01 -13.50 -0.88
N THR A 115 4.74 -14.52 -1.69
CA THR A 115 5.36 -15.85 -1.55
C THR A 115 6.44 -16.09 -2.59
N ARG A 116 7.39 -16.99 -2.29
CA ARG A 116 8.42 -17.40 -3.26
C ARG A 116 7.82 -18.03 -4.52
N ILE A 117 6.76 -18.83 -4.36
CA ILE A 117 6.04 -19.45 -5.48
C ILE A 117 5.53 -18.38 -6.45
N ASN A 118 4.93 -17.30 -5.94
CA ASN A 118 4.43 -16.22 -6.79
C ASN A 118 5.59 -15.50 -7.50
N ARG A 119 6.70 -15.24 -6.80
CA ARG A 119 7.87 -14.57 -7.39
C ARG A 119 8.52 -15.43 -8.47
N ASP A 120 8.66 -16.73 -8.23
CA ASP A 120 9.19 -17.68 -9.22
C ASP A 120 8.29 -17.73 -10.47
N GLY A 121 6.97 -17.75 -10.31
CA GLY A 121 6.05 -17.68 -11.45
C GLY A 121 6.14 -16.35 -12.21
N PHE A 122 6.27 -15.21 -11.52
CA PHE A 122 6.51 -13.93 -12.19
C PHE A 122 7.84 -13.92 -12.97
N ARG A 123 8.92 -14.50 -12.42
CA ARG A 123 10.19 -14.64 -13.14
C ARG A 123 10.04 -15.46 -14.41
N GLU A 124 9.28 -16.54 -14.35
CA GLU A 124 8.99 -17.39 -15.51
C GLU A 124 8.22 -16.63 -16.59
N VAL A 125 7.07 -16.05 -16.24
CA VAL A 125 6.19 -15.34 -17.18
C VAL A 125 6.88 -14.12 -17.79
N LEU A 126 7.63 -13.36 -17.00
CA LEU A 126 8.28 -12.12 -17.44
C LEU A 126 9.68 -12.36 -18.02
N GLY A 127 10.17 -13.60 -18.01
CA GLY A 127 11.47 -13.97 -18.58
C GLY A 127 12.67 -13.43 -17.81
N LEU A 128 12.56 -13.27 -16.49
CA LEU A 128 13.57 -12.65 -15.62
C LEU A 128 14.57 -13.69 -15.08
N GLN A 129 15.11 -14.51 -15.96
CA GLN A 129 16.00 -15.58 -15.55
C GLN A 129 17.32 -15.02 -15.01
N GLY A 130 17.69 -15.44 -13.81
CA GLY A 130 18.87 -14.94 -13.09
C GLY A 130 18.59 -13.77 -12.14
N GLU A 131 17.33 -13.35 -11.98
CA GLU A 131 16.93 -12.41 -10.94
C GLU A 131 16.92 -13.13 -9.57
N ASP A 132 17.71 -12.64 -8.61
CA ASP A 132 18.06 -13.31 -7.35
C ASP A 132 17.72 -12.52 -6.07
N SER A 133 16.91 -11.46 -6.16
CA SER A 133 16.64 -10.51 -5.05
C SER A 133 15.92 -11.08 -3.83
N ASP A 134 15.40 -12.30 -3.91
CA ASP A 134 14.78 -13.00 -2.78
C ASP A 134 15.56 -14.23 -2.31
N ASP A 135 16.82 -14.37 -2.76
CA ASP A 135 17.76 -15.35 -2.22
C ASP A 135 18.01 -15.07 -0.72
N PRO A 136 18.00 -16.10 0.16
CA PRO A 136 18.30 -15.93 1.58
C PRO A 136 19.62 -15.21 1.89
N ASP A 137 20.61 -15.33 1.01
CA ASP A 137 21.94 -14.72 1.16
C ASP A 137 22.04 -13.36 0.45
N TYR A 138 20.93 -12.81 -0.08
CA TYR A 138 20.90 -11.52 -0.77
C TYR A 138 21.03 -10.34 0.20
N ASP A 139 22.20 -9.70 0.23
CA ASP A 139 22.40 -8.47 1.00
C ASP A 139 21.84 -7.24 0.26
N VAL A 140 20.68 -6.75 0.67
CA VAL A 140 20.03 -5.56 0.09
C VAL A 140 20.85 -4.27 0.26
N LEU A 141 21.82 -4.23 1.19
CA LEU A 141 22.66 -3.06 1.44
C LEU A 141 23.94 -3.06 0.58
N ASP A 142 24.30 -4.17 -0.06
CA ASP A 142 25.45 -4.23 -0.96
C ASP A 142 25.22 -3.30 -2.17
N PRO A 143 26.12 -2.34 -2.45
CA PRO A 143 26.03 -1.47 -3.61
C PRO A 143 25.89 -2.20 -4.95
N GLU A 144 26.43 -3.42 -5.10
CA GLU A 144 26.24 -4.20 -6.33
C GLU A 144 24.81 -4.75 -6.43
N ASN A 145 24.26 -5.26 -5.32
CA ASN A 145 22.87 -5.71 -5.25
C ASN A 145 21.89 -4.55 -5.49
N GLN A 146 22.21 -3.34 -5.05
CA GLN A 146 21.41 -2.14 -5.37
C GLN A 146 21.38 -1.87 -6.88
N ARG A 147 22.53 -1.95 -7.57
CA ARG A 147 22.59 -1.80 -9.04
C ARG A 147 21.82 -2.90 -9.77
N LYS A 148 21.91 -4.15 -9.30
CA LYS A 148 21.11 -5.26 -9.84
C LYS A 148 19.62 -5.00 -9.69
N MET A 149 19.18 -4.53 -8.52
CA MET A 149 17.78 -4.17 -8.28
C MET A 149 17.29 -3.06 -9.21
N GLU A 150 18.09 -2.01 -9.41
CA GLU A 150 17.76 -0.93 -10.33
C GLU A 150 17.65 -1.42 -11.78
N TYR A 151 18.58 -2.29 -12.20
CA TYR A 151 18.54 -2.94 -13.51
C TYR A 151 17.24 -3.74 -13.71
N TRP A 152 16.93 -4.66 -12.78
CA TRP A 152 15.74 -5.49 -12.87
C TRP A 152 14.45 -4.68 -12.77
N ALA A 153 14.42 -3.61 -11.97
CA ALA A 153 13.30 -2.69 -11.93
C ALA A 153 13.09 -1.99 -13.29
N GLY A 154 14.19 -1.68 -14.00
CA GLY A 154 14.14 -1.19 -15.38
C GLY A 154 13.55 -2.21 -16.34
N VAL A 155 14.04 -3.45 -16.30
CA VAL A 155 13.53 -4.55 -17.13
C VAL A 155 12.04 -4.77 -16.88
N MET A 156 11.62 -4.83 -15.62
CA MET A 156 10.21 -4.94 -15.22
C MET A 156 9.36 -3.80 -15.80
N ARG A 157 9.80 -2.55 -15.65
CA ARG A 157 9.06 -1.38 -16.19
C ARG A 157 8.87 -1.46 -17.69
N GLU A 158 9.85 -1.91 -18.45
CA GLU A 158 9.70 -2.07 -19.90
C GLU A 158 8.82 -3.28 -20.25
N LYS A 159 9.04 -4.42 -19.60
CA LYS A 159 8.25 -5.65 -19.79
C LYS A 159 6.76 -5.39 -19.58
N MET A 160 6.39 -4.76 -18.48
CA MET A 160 4.99 -4.49 -18.17
C MET A 160 4.29 -3.65 -19.24
N ARG A 161 5.00 -2.87 -20.06
CA ARG A 161 4.40 -2.05 -21.15
C ARG A 161 4.13 -2.83 -22.44
N GLU A 162 4.59 -4.07 -22.54
CA GLU A 162 4.40 -4.90 -23.74
C GLU A 162 2.93 -5.26 -23.98
N HIS A 163 2.14 -5.38 -22.90
CA HIS A 163 0.74 -5.77 -22.93
C HIS A 163 -0.18 -4.76 -22.22
N THR A 164 -1.45 -4.77 -22.60
CA THR A 164 -2.53 -4.05 -21.90
C THR A 164 -2.78 -4.64 -20.52
N VAL A 165 -3.47 -3.89 -19.65
CA VAL A 165 -3.85 -4.40 -18.32
C VAL A 165 -4.68 -5.68 -18.45
N ALA A 166 -5.65 -5.73 -19.36
CA ALA A 166 -6.51 -6.89 -19.54
C ALA A 166 -5.73 -8.14 -19.98
N GLU A 167 -4.83 -8.00 -20.96
CA GLU A 167 -3.95 -9.08 -21.40
C GLU A 167 -3.06 -9.59 -20.26
N TRP A 168 -2.51 -8.70 -19.44
CA TRP A 168 -1.71 -9.12 -18.28
C TRP A 168 -2.53 -9.86 -17.23
N ILE A 169 -3.73 -9.40 -16.92
CA ILE A 169 -4.62 -10.09 -15.98
C ILE A 169 -4.92 -11.50 -16.48
N GLU A 170 -5.25 -11.68 -17.76
CA GLU A 170 -5.47 -13.02 -18.34
C GLU A 170 -4.22 -13.91 -18.21
N ILE A 171 -3.04 -13.40 -18.56
CA ILE A 171 -1.77 -14.14 -18.46
C ILE A 171 -1.46 -14.55 -17.01
N PHE A 172 -1.63 -13.63 -16.07
CA PHE A 172 -1.30 -13.89 -14.66
C PHE A 172 -2.34 -14.79 -13.99
N ASP A 173 -3.63 -14.64 -14.30
CA ASP A 173 -4.70 -15.51 -13.77
C ASP A 173 -4.55 -16.96 -14.24
N GLU A 174 -4.11 -17.19 -15.49
CA GLU A 174 -3.88 -18.54 -16.03
C GLU A 174 -2.91 -19.37 -15.18
N VAL A 175 -1.90 -18.70 -14.60
CA VAL A 175 -0.88 -19.32 -13.73
C VAL A 175 -1.08 -19.01 -12.24
N GLY A 176 -2.18 -18.36 -11.86
CA GLY A 176 -2.52 -18.04 -10.47
C GLY A 176 -1.63 -16.99 -9.80
N LEU A 177 -1.08 -16.06 -10.58
CA LEU A 177 -0.23 -14.97 -10.07
C LEU A 177 -1.08 -13.77 -9.65
N PRO A 178 -0.92 -13.26 -8.41
CA PRO A 178 -1.76 -12.18 -7.90
C PRO A 178 -1.39 -10.84 -8.54
N ALA A 179 -2.30 -10.32 -9.36
CA ALA A 179 -2.25 -8.98 -9.91
C ALA A 179 -3.64 -8.34 -9.92
N SER A 180 -3.71 -7.01 -10.01
CA SER A 180 -4.98 -6.29 -10.09
C SER A 180 -4.85 -4.98 -10.88
N PRO A 181 -5.88 -4.59 -11.66
CA PRO A 181 -5.94 -3.27 -12.29
C PRO A 181 -5.89 -2.13 -11.26
N VAL A 182 -5.26 -1.01 -11.64
CA VAL A 182 -5.36 0.25 -10.90
C VAL A 182 -6.52 1.06 -11.48
N ASN A 183 -7.69 0.93 -10.86
CA ASN A 183 -8.90 1.65 -11.26
C ASN A 183 -8.92 3.07 -10.69
N PHE A 184 -9.50 4.01 -11.45
CA PHE A 184 -9.86 5.32 -10.94
C PHE A 184 -11.15 5.26 -10.11
N PRO A 185 -11.36 6.18 -9.15
CA PRO A 185 -12.59 6.23 -8.35
C PRO A 185 -13.89 6.24 -9.18
N GLU A 186 -13.86 6.90 -10.34
CA GLU A 186 -14.99 6.99 -11.27
C GLU A 186 -15.36 5.64 -11.89
N GLU A 187 -14.42 4.70 -11.96
CA GLU A 187 -14.56 3.38 -12.57
C GLU A 187 -14.98 2.33 -11.55
N ILE A 188 -14.61 2.49 -10.28
CA ILE A 188 -14.87 1.50 -9.20
C ILE A 188 -16.34 1.11 -9.12
N ARG A 189 -17.27 2.06 -9.32
CA ARG A 189 -18.71 1.76 -9.28
C ARG A 189 -19.14 0.74 -10.34
N MET A 190 -18.41 0.63 -11.45
CA MET A 190 -18.73 -0.26 -12.57
C MET A 190 -17.97 -1.60 -12.47
N ASP A 191 -17.09 -1.76 -11.49
CA ASP A 191 -16.33 -2.98 -11.30
C ASP A 191 -17.28 -4.19 -11.05
N PRO A 192 -17.09 -5.33 -11.74
CA PRO A 192 -17.96 -6.48 -11.61
C PRO A 192 -18.09 -7.02 -10.17
N GLN A 193 -17.01 -7.00 -9.39
CA GLN A 193 -17.03 -7.44 -8.00
C GLN A 193 -17.80 -6.44 -7.13
N VAL A 194 -17.59 -5.14 -7.35
CA VAL A 194 -18.32 -4.08 -6.62
C VAL A 194 -19.83 -4.17 -6.85
N GLN A 195 -20.23 -4.43 -8.10
CA GLN A 195 -21.64 -4.66 -8.47
C GLN A 195 -22.19 -5.94 -7.83
N ALA A 196 -21.43 -7.03 -7.84
CA ALA A 196 -21.83 -8.30 -7.26
C ALA A 196 -22.04 -8.23 -5.73
N GLU A 197 -21.21 -7.45 -5.03
CA GLU A 197 -21.33 -7.24 -3.58
C GLU A 197 -22.49 -6.31 -3.19
N GLY A 198 -23.10 -5.60 -4.15
CA GLY A 198 -24.21 -4.67 -3.88
C GLY A 198 -23.81 -3.50 -2.96
N ILE A 199 -22.54 -3.08 -3.00
CA ILE A 199 -21.97 -2.05 -2.10
C ILE A 199 -22.68 -0.70 -2.26
N PHE A 200 -23.09 -0.36 -3.48
CA PHE A 200 -23.83 0.86 -3.77
C PHE A 200 -25.32 0.59 -3.77
N ALA A 201 -26.06 1.35 -2.96
CA ALA A 201 -27.52 1.29 -2.90
C ALA A 201 -28.12 2.57 -3.48
N ASP A 202 -29.09 2.41 -4.38
CA ASP A 202 -29.93 3.53 -4.83
C ASP A 202 -30.93 3.88 -3.73
N LEU A 203 -30.94 5.14 -3.31
CA LEU A 203 -31.88 5.66 -2.32
C LEU A 203 -32.81 6.68 -2.99
N GLU A 204 -34.12 6.46 -2.88
CA GLU A 204 -35.10 7.48 -3.27
C GLU A 204 -35.06 8.62 -2.25
N HIS A 205 -34.84 9.84 -2.73
CA HIS A 205 -35.00 11.04 -1.93
C HIS A 205 -35.88 12.03 -2.68
N ASP A 206 -36.78 12.69 -1.95
CA ASP A 206 -37.54 13.79 -2.53
C ASP A 206 -36.58 14.92 -2.92
N LYS A 207 -36.76 15.44 -4.13
CA LYS A 207 -36.07 16.65 -4.56
C LYS A 207 -36.80 17.83 -3.93
N THR A 208 -36.41 18.22 -2.72
CA THR A 208 -36.74 19.54 -2.18
C THR A 208 -36.05 20.65 -2.97
#